data_AF-A0A5C7AK15-F1
#
_entry.id   AF-A0A5C7AK15-F1
#
_cell.length_a   1.000
_cell.length_b   1.000
_cell.length_c   1.000
_cell.angle_alpha   90.00
_cell.angle_beta   90.00
_cell.angle_gamma   90.00
#
_symmetry.space_group_name_H-M   'P 1'
#
loop_
_entity.id
_entity.type
_entity.pdbx_description
1 polymer ?
#
loop_
_entity_poly.entity_id
_entity_poly.type
_entity_poly.pdbx_seq_one_letter_code
_entity_poly.pdbx_strand_id
1 'polypeptide(L)'
;MKPYNQILVLLMLILGHATIGQTPEQQKMIDKATRMRDSLMECINLDEVMQQAEAQQKRMEMDIIKTDKSKNANVVTAKNNVISSTNNKKLANWNLGVADLVFNHGYDVRKDKVNFVKVGLIEADGTIVLNPSERVPDLKPLNNFKNSNIFYDIHNPDVYQYTNGETGFKLNSYLLVYQDDQKIGMLTIGNSEKVTLNLITPGNLYFGDEGYMMSWVYVEKDCAIKASEDWKGDLSNTSIPLIVATNVNYDLNFKAGWNLVKTEVIGTYHFPEAPEEDRSRYKKHRHTSVAAIPKDATYFFRSSSY
;
A
#
# COMPACT_ATOMS: atom_id res chain seq x y z
N MET A 1 30.92 8.97 -68.96
CA MET A 1 30.56 8.36 -67.65
C MET A 1 29.40 9.16 -67.08
N LYS A 2 28.30 8.49 -66.72
CA LYS A 2 27.01 9.14 -66.41
C LYS A 2 27.03 9.83 -65.03
N PRO A 3 26.31 10.96 -64.85
CA PRO A 3 26.30 11.75 -63.61
C PRO A 3 25.71 11.02 -62.39
N TYR A 4 25.12 9.85 -62.58
CA TYR A 4 24.59 9.00 -61.50
C TYR A 4 25.66 8.34 -60.63
N ASN A 5 26.89 8.13 -61.14
CA ASN A 5 27.95 7.47 -60.36
C ASN A 5 28.63 8.40 -59.35
N GLN A 6 28.54 9.73 -59.51
CA GLN A 6 29.12 10.67 -58.56
C GLN A 6 28.21 10.92 -57.35
N ILE A 7 26.89 10.83 -57.53
CA ILE A 7 25.91 10.96 -56.44
C ILE A 7 25.93 9.73 -55.52
N LEU A 8 26.14 8.53 -56.07
CA LEU A 8 26.21 7.29 -55.29
C LEU A 8 27.44 7.23 -54.38
N VAL A 9 28.58 7.77 -54.83
CA VAL A 9 29.81 7.84 -54.04
C VAL A 9 29.70 8.88 -52.92
N LEU A 10 29.00 9.99 -53.16
CA LEU A 10 28.74 11.00 -52.12
C LEU A 10 27.77 10.48 -51.04
N LEU A 11 26.74 9.70 -51.43
CA LEU A 11 25.79 9.07 -50.50
C LEU A 11 26.45 7.96 -49.65
N MET A 12 27.39 7.19 -50.21
CA MET A 12 28.14 6.19 -49.44
C MET A 12 29.16 6.81 -48.48
N LEU A 13 29.70 8.00 -48.77
CA LEU A 13 30.59 8.73 -47.85
C LEU A 13 29.85 9.33 -46.65
N ILE A 14 28.59 9.76 -46.83
CA ILE A 14 27.76 10.34 -45.77
C ILE A 14 27.17 9.26 -44.84
N LEU A 15 26.90 8.06 -45.35
CA LEU A 15 26.45 6.92 -44.53
C LEU A 15 27.58 6.22 -43.75
N GLY A 16 28.86 6.49 -44.07
CA GLY A 16 30.01 5.87 -43.42
C GLY A 16 30.49 6.52 -42.12
N HIS A 17 29.92 7.65 -41.69
CA HIS A 17 30.43 8.43 -40.54
C HIS A 17 29.40 8.69 -39.43
N ALA A 18 28.27 7.98 -39.41
CA ALA A 18 27.32 8.02 -38.30
C ALA A 18 27.39 6.75 -37.43
N THR A 19 28.60 6.29 -37.09
CA THR A 19 28.77 5.50 -35.88
C THR A 19 28.79 6.48 -34.71
N ILE A 20 27.62 6.73 -34.13
CA ILE A 20 27.51 7.33 -32.81
C ILE A 20 28.10 6.30 -31.84
N GLY A 21 29.42 6.39 -31.61
CA GLY A 21 30.06 5.69 -30.51
C GLY A 21 29.40 6.15 -29.22
N GLN A 22 28.96 5.19 -28.39
CA GLN A 22 28.48 5.48 -27.05
C GLN A 22 29.52 6.34 -26.33
N THR A 23 29.06 7.39 -25.67
CA THR A 23 29.97 8.22 -24.88
C THR A 23 30.62 7.35 -23.78
N PRO A 24 31.87 7.63 -23.37
CA PRO A 24 32.53 6.88 -22.30
C PRO A 24 31.72 6.79 -21.00
N GLU A 25 30.82 7.75 -20.76
CA GLU A 25 29.87 7.75 -19.63
C GLU A 25 28.70 6.78 -19.83
N GLN A 26 28.17 6.66 -21.05
CA GLN A 26 27.16 5.65 -21.39
C GLN A 26 27.73 4.24 -21.30
N GLN A 27 28.96 4.02 -21.76
CA GLN A 27 29.65 2.74 -21.61
C GLN A 27 29.86 2.40 -20.12
N LYS A 28 30.25 3.37 -19.28
CA LYS A 28 30.35 3.16 -17.83
C LYS A 28 29.01 2.82 -17.17
N MET A 29 27.91 3.42 -17.61
CA MET A 29 26.58 3.10 -17.09
C MET A 29 26.12 1.70 -17.50
N ILE A 30 26.41 1.30 -18.74
CA ILE A 30 26.14 -0.06 -19.25
C ILE A 30 27.00 -1.08 -18.50
N ASP A 31 28.30 -0.84 -18.33
CA ASP A 31 29.19 -1.75 -17.60
C ASP A 31 28.78 -1.87 -16.11
N LYS A 32 28.27 -0.80 -15.51
CA LYS A 32 27.74 -0.81 -14.13
C LYS A 32 26.42 -1.57 -14.03
N ALA A 33 25.52 -1.40 -15.01
CA ALA A 33 24.25 -2.13 -15.08
C ALA A 33 24.46 -3.63 -15.33
N THR A 34 25.41 -3.98 -16.21
CA THR A 34 25.79 -5.36 -16.49
C THR A 34 26.43 -6.02 -15.26
N ARG A 35 27.33 -5.33 -14.55
CA ARG A 35 27.89 -5.86 -13.28
C ARG A 35 26.86 -6.00 -12.17
N MET A 36 25.89 -5.08 -12.08
CA MET A 36 24.78 -5.21 -11.12
C MET A 36 23.89 -6.40 -11.48
N ARG A 37 23.60 -6.61 -12.77
CA ARG A 37 22.84 -7.76 -13.26
C ARG A 37 23.58 -9.07 -13.01
N ASP A 38 24.89 -9.11 -13.30
CA ASP A 38 25.71 -10.30 -13.09
C ASP A 38 25.86 -10.60 -11.59
N SER A 39 26.02 -9.58 -10.75
CA SER A 39 26.02 -9.72 -9.29
C SER A 39 24.66 -10.13 -8.71
N LEU A 40 23.54 -9.81 -9.38
CA LEU A 40 22.20 -10.27 -9.01
C LEU A 40 21.95 -11.71 -9.50
N MET A 41 22.48 -12.08 -10.66
CA MET A 41 22.42 -13.46 -11.17
C MET A 41 23.33 -14.41 -10.40
N GLU A 42 24.47 -13.95 -9.89
CA GLU A 42 25.37 -14.76 -9.06
C GLU A 42 24.83 -14.96 -7.63
N CYS A 43 23.89 -14.12 -7.17
CA CYS A 43 23.28 -14.21 -5.84
C CYS A 43 21.92 -14.93 -5.80
N ILE A 44 21.30 -15.27 -6.93
CA ILE A 44 19.96 -15.85 -6.97
C ILE A 44 19.91 -16.99 -7.99
N ASN A 45 19.82 -18.23 -7.51
CA ASN A 45 19.39 -19.39 -8.33
C ASN A 45 17.92 -19.18 -8.74
N LEU A 46 17.71 -18.35 -9.76
CA LEU A 46 16.41 -17.93 -10.26
C LEU A 46 15.58 -19.13 -10.75
N ASP A 47 16.27 -20.16 -11.26
CA ASP A 47 15.64 -21.42 -11.69
C ASP A 47 15.03 -22.21 -10.52
N GLU A 48 15.66 -22.22 -9.34
CA GLU A 48 15.12 -22.91 -8.15
C GLU A 48 13.91 -22.17 -7.59
N VAL A 49 13.93 -20.83 -7.61
CA VAL A 49 12.81 -19.98 -7.17
C VAL A 49 11.64 -20.07 -8.16
N MET A 50 11.90 -20.08 -9.47
CA MET A 50 10.86 -20.29 -10.48
C MET A 50 10.27 -21.70 -10.41
N GLN A 51 11.09 -22.74 -10.22
CA GLN A 51 10.59 -24.10 -10.02
C GLN A 51 9.77 -24.24 -8.73
N GLN A 52 10.15 -23.56 -7.64
CA GLN A 52 9.33 -23.50 -6.44
C GLN A 52 7.99 -22.79 -6.68
N ALA A 53 7.99 -21.66 -7.38
CA ALA A 53 6.78 -20.92 -7.70
C ALA A 53 5.82 -21.75 -8.59
N GLU A 54 6.34 -22.41 -9.63
CA GLU A 54 5.56 -23.29 -10.50
C GLU A 54 5.04 -24.54 -9.76
N ALA A 55 5.83 -25.13 -8.87
CA ALA A 55 5.40 -26.25 -8.04
C ALA A 55 4.32 -25.85 -7.04
N GLN A 56 4.37 -24.62 -6.51
CA GLN A 56 3.37 -24.08 -5.60
C GLN A 56 2.07 -23.75 -6.34
N GLN A 57 2.16 -23.23 -7.57
CA GLN A 57 1.02 -22.96 -8.43
C GLN A 57 0.32 -24.25 -8.88
N LYS A 58 1.07 -25.29 -9.28
CA LYS A 58 0.50 -26.62 -9.61
C LYS A 58 -0.15 -27.30 -8.40
N ARG A 59 0.35 -27.08 -7.18
CA ARG A 59 -0.30 -27.56 -5.95
C ARG A 59 -1.63 -26.85 -5.70
N MET A 60 -1.67 -25.53 -5.86
CA MET A 60 -2.90 -24.75 -5.74
C MET A 60 -3.96 -25.18 -6.78
N GLU A 61 -3.55 -25.44 -8.03
CA GLU A 61 -4.48 -25.92 -9.08
C GLU A 61 -5.02 -27.34 -8.80
N MET A 62 -4.22 -28.24 -8.22
CA MET A 62 -4.69 -29.57 -7.84
C MET A 62 -5.65 -29.57 -6.64
N ASP A 63 -5.48 -28.63 -5.71
CA ASP A 63 -6.37 -28.47 -4.56
C ASP A 63 -7.71 -27.81 -4.96
N ILE A 64 -7.72 -26.96 -5.99
CA ILE A 64 -8.95 -26.43 -6.61
C ILE A 64 -9.78 -27.55 -7.24
N ILE A 65 -9.15 -28.51 -7.94
CA ILE A 65 -9.86 -29.61 -8.63
C ILE A 65 -10.43 -30.66 -7.65
N LYS A 66 -9.86 -30.81 -6.45
CA LYS A 66 -10.34 -31.79 -5.46
C LYS A 66 -11.50 -31.29 -4.59
N THR A 67 -11.72 -29.98 -4.52
CA THR A 67 -12.72 -29.39 -3.61
C THR A 67 -14.08 -29.18 -4.29
N ASP A 68 -14.16 -29.34 -5.61
CA ASP A 68 -15.34 -29.00 -6.44
C ASP A 68 -16.45 -30.07 -6.49
N LYS A 69 -16.50 -30.96 -5.49
CA LYS A 69 -17.58 -31.95 -5.34
C LYS A 69 -18.19 -31.96 -3.95
N SER A 70 -18.51 -30.79 -3.39
CA SER A 70 -19.56 -30.72 -2.36
C SER A 70 -19.98 -29.28 -2.09
N LYS A 71 -21.31 -29.06 -2.17
CA LYS A 71 -22.09 -27.90 -1.73
C LYS A 71 -22.27 -26.77 -2.74
N ASN A 72 -23.46 -26.81 -3.35
CA ASN A 72 -24.21 -25.62 -3.76
C ASN A 72 -24.16 -24.55 -2.65
N ALA A 73 -23.36 -23.51 -2.85
CA ALA A 73 -23.51 -22.24 -2.17
C ALA A 73 -23.59 -21.18 -3.25
N ASN A 74 -24.60 -20.31 -3.15
CA ASN A 74 -24.82 -19.20 -4.06
C ASN A 74 -23.52 -18.44 -4.32
N VAL A 75 -23.06 -18.45 -5.56
CA VAL A 75 -21.94 -17.64 -6.03
C VAL A 75 -22.36 -16.18 -5.92
N VAL A 76 -21.94 -15.51 -4.84
CA VAL A 76 -22.00 -14.05 -4.73
C VAL A 76 -20.86 -13.51 -5.59
N THR A 77 -21.20 -13.07 -6.79
CA THR A 77 -20.30 -12.38 -7.71
C THR A 77 -19.87 -11.02 -7.13
N ALA A 78 -18.62 -10.97 -6.66
CA ALA A 78 -17.65 -9.85 -6.57
C ALA A 78 -18.09 -8.37 -6.73
N LYS A 79 -19.24 -7.95 -6.19
CA LYS A 79 -19.58 -6.51 -6.02
C LYS A 79 -19.95 -6.10 -4.59
N ASN A 80 -20.24 -7.04 -3.69
CA ASN A 80 -20.79 -6.74 -2.35
C ASN A 80 -19.94 -7.34 -1.20
N ASN A 81 -18.62 -7.20 -1.24
CA ASN A 81 -17.74 -7.62 -0.15
C ASN A 81 -17.56 -6.54 0.94
N VAL A 82 -18.25 -5.40 0.80
CA VAL A 82 -18.12 -4.26 1.71
C VAL A 82 -19.45 -3.96 2.41
N ILE A 83 -19.37 -3.82 3.73
CA ILE A 83 -20.48 -3.38 4.58
C ILE A 83 -20.08 -2.06 5.24
N SER A 84 -20.93 -1.05 5.15
CA SER A 84 -20.72 0.25 5.79
C SER A 84 -21.61 0.45 7.03
N SER A 85 -21.17 1.28 7.97
CA SER A 85 -21.96 1.60 9.16
C SER A 85 -23.04 2.65 8.91
N THR A 86 -24.22 2.43 9.49
CA THR A 86 -25.22 3.47 9.76
C THR A 86 -24.92 4.17 11.09
N ASN A 87 -25.10 5.50 11.15
CA ASN A 87 -24.91 6.32 12.36
C ASN A 87 -23.55 6.10 13.07
N ASN A 88 -22.50 5.95 12.26
CA ASN A 88 -21.08 5.85 12.65
C ASN A 88 -20.69 4.67 13.54
N LYS A 89 -21.57 3.74 13.92
CA LYS A 89 -21.19 2.63 14.81
C LYS A 89 -21.88 1.30 14.56
N LYS A 90 -22.83 1.19 13.62
CA LYS A 90 -23.57 -0.06 13.38
C LYS A 90 -23.52 -0.47 11.92
N LEU A 91 -22.83 -1.57 11.61
CA LEU A 91 -22.71 -2.11 10.25
C LEU A 91 -24.09 -2.49 9.69
N ALA A 92 -24.43 -1.96 8.51
CA ALA A 92 -25.69 -2.24 7.84
C ALA A 92 -25.73 -3.70 7.35
N ASN A 93 -26.82 -4.42 7.55
CA ASN A 93 -26.96 -5.80 7.06
C ASN A 93 -25.89 -6.79 7.59
N TRP A 94 -25.30 -6.50 8.76
CA TRP A 94 -24.39 -7.45 9.42
C TRP A 94 -25.16 -8.71 9.83
N ASN A 95 -24.71 -9.86 9.35
CA ASN A 95 -25.34 -11.16 9.57
C ASN A 95 -24.32 -12.26 9.88
N LEU A 96 -23.10 -11.89 10.27
CA LEU A 96 -22.03 -12.83 10.57
C LEU A 96 -21.97 -13.20 12.06
N GLY A 97 -22.87 -12.69 12.92
CA GLY A 97 -22.84 -12.97 14.36
C GLY A 97 -21.80 -12.13 15.11
N VAL A 98 -21.36 -12.57 16.29
CA VAL A 98 -20.35 -11.82 17.06
C VAL A 98 -18.97 -12.03 16.44
N ALA A 99 -18.21 -10.95 16.28
CA ALA A 99 -16.83 -11.00 15.78
C ALA A 99 -15.89 -10.13 16.61
N ASP A 100 -14.64 -10.55 16.72
CA ASP A 100 -13.60 -9.86 17.45
C ASP A 100 -12.88 -8.84 16.55
N LEU A 101 -12.65 -7.65 17.09
CA LEU A 101 -11.80 -6.64 16.47
C LEU A 101 -10.41 -6.71 17.10
N VAL A 102 -9.39 -6.92 16.26
CA VAL A 102 -8.03 -7.14 16.74
C VAL A 102 -7.04 -6.22 16.04
N PHE A 103 -6.06 -5.76 16.82
CA PHE A 103 -4.94 -4.95 16.37
C PHE A 103 -3.68 -5.83 16.33
N ASN A 104 -3.15 -6.09 15.13
CA ASN A 104 -1.95 -6.90 14.99
C ASN A 104 -0.69 -6.10 15.32
N HIS A 105 0.22 -6.69 16.09
CA HIS A 105 1.49 -6.08 16.47
C HIS A 105 2.71 -6.86 15.98
N GLY A 106 2.52 -8.10 15.53
CA GLY A 106 3.60 -8.90 14.96
C GLY A 106 3.09 -10.10 14.16
N TYR A 107 4.03 -10.83 13.58
CA TYR A 107 3.78 -12.11 12.91
C TYR A 107 4.86 -13.10 13.36
N ASP A 108 4.44 -14.23 13.91
CA ASP A 108 5.32 -15.32 14.30
C ASP A 108 5.47 -16.28 13.11
N VAL A 109 6.53 -16.09 12.34
CA VAL A 109 6.87 -16.90 11.16
C VAL A 109 6.95 -18.39 11.51
N ARG A 110 7.36 -18.73 12.74
CA ARG A 110 7.53 -20.13 13.17
C ARG A 110 6.20 -20.85 13.37
N LYS A 111 5.14 -20.09 13.66
CA LYS A 111 3.79 -20.61 13.91
C LYS A 111 2.82 -20.26 12.77
N ASP A 112 3.30 -19.56 11.76
CA ASP A 112 2.48 -18.96 10.71
C ASP A 112 1.25 -18.23 11.28
N LYS A 113 1.47 -17.40 12.32
CA LYS A 113 0.39 -16.77 13.07
C LYS A 113 0.63 -15.29 13.30
N VAL A 114 -0.42 -14.50 13.06
CA VAL A 114 -0.44 -13.08 13.42
C VAL A 114 -0.60 -12.94 14.93
N ASN A 115 0.29 -12.18 15.56
CA ASN A 115 0.16 -11.77 16.96
C ASN A 115 -0.68 -10.50 17.01
N PHE A 116 -1.72 -10.52 17.83
CA PHE A 116 -2.67 -9.43 17.94
C PHE A 116 -3.15 -9.27 19.39
N VAL A 117 -3.62 -8.07 19.70
CA VAL A 117 -4.42 -7.79 20.89
C VAL A 117 -5.87 -7.52 20.48
N LYS A 118 -6.83 -7.98 21.28
CA LYS A 118 -8.23 -7.62 21.08
C LYS A 118 -8.44 -6.16 21.49
N VAL A 119 -9.08 -5.40 20.61
CA VAL A 119 -9.37 -3.96 20.83
C VAL A 119 -10.84 -3.63 20.75
N GLY A 120 -11.70 -4.62 20.54
CA GLY A 120 -13.13 -4.45 20.47
C GLY A 120 -13.85 -5.68 19.95
N LEU A 121 -15.12 -5.48 19.60
CA LEU A 121 -15.96 -6.49 18.98
C LEU A 121 -17.02 -5.83 18.08
N ILE A 122 -17.54 -6.61 17.16
CA ILE A 122 -18.79 -6.36 16.44
C ILE A 122 -19.83 -7.29 17.07
N GLU A 123 -20.89 -6.71 17.61
CA GLU A 123 -22.00 -7.45 18.19
C GLU A 123 -22.80 -8.18 17.11
N ALA A 124 -23.65 -9.14 17.52
CA ALA A 124 -24.45 -9.92 16.60
C ALA A 124 -25.38 -9.06 15.71
N ASP A 125 -25.74 -7.86 16.17
CA ASP A 125 -26.56 -6.91 15.42
C ASP A 125 -25.76 -5.95 14.52
N GLY A 126 -24.42 -6.06 14.51
CA GLY A 126 -23.51 -5.21 13.73
C GLY A 126 -22.98 -3.99 14.49
N THR A 127 -23.35 -3.79 15.76
CA THR A 127 -22.83 -2.68 16.58
C THR A 127 -21.36 -2.87 16.88
N ILE A 128 -20.57 -1.82 16.63
CA ILE A 128 -19.13 -1.79 16.86
C ILE A 128 -18.86 -1.23 18.25
N VAL A 129 -18.21 -2.04 19.08
CA VAL A 129 -17.80 -1.68 20.44
C VAL A 129 -16.27 -1.73 20.50
N LEU A 130 -15.64 -0.58 20.79
CA LEU A 130 -14.20 -0.44 20.88
C LEU A 130 -13.78 -0.35 22.35
N ASN A 131 -12.95 -1.29 22.78
CA ASN A 131 -12.39 -1.39 24.12
C ASN A 131 -10.90 -1.74 23.99
N PRO A 132 -10.06 -0.79 23.56
CA PRO A 132 -8.66 -1.06 23.30
C PRO A 132 -7.92 -1.42 24.60
N SER A 133 -7.02 -2.42 24.54
CA SER A 133 -6.26 -2.90 25.70
C SER A 133 -5.30 -1.84 26.25
N GLU A 134 -4.93 -1.90 27.52
CA GLU A 134 -4.01 -0.91 28.09
C GLU A 134 -2.59 -0.96 27.49
N ARG A 135 -2.18 -2.12 26.97
CA ARG A 135 -0.85 -2.35 26.42
C ARG A 135 -0.87 -3.15 25.13
N VAL A 136 0.11 -2.87 24.28
CA VAL A 136 0.49 -3.70 23.12
C VAL A 136 1.92 -4.21 23.34
N PRO A 137 2.18 -5.54 23.30
CA PRO A 137 3.51 -6.10 23.54
C PRO A 137 4.39 -6.08 22.27
N ASP A 138 5.69 -6.29 22.48
CA ASP A 138 6.69 -6.56 21.42
C ASP A 138 6.75 -5.51 20.31
N LEU A 139 6.66 -4.23 20.69
CA LEU A 139 6.70 -3.11 19.77
C LEU A 139 8.12 -2.82 19.29
N LYS A 140 8.23 -2.36 18.03
CA LYS A 140 9.50 -1.86 17.49
C LYS A 140 9.66 -0.37 17.84
N PRO A 141 10.91 0.13 17.91
CA PRO A 141 11.19 1.54 18.05
C PRO A 141 10.54 2.40 16.95
N LEU A 142 10.05 3.58 17.33
CA LEU A 142 9.44 4.57 16.43
C LEU A 142 10.34 4.96 15.27
N ASN A 143 11.65 5.08 15.48
CA ASN A 143 12.62 5.44 14.44
C ASN A 143 12.67 4.42 13.29
N ASN A 144 12.13 3.21 13.48
CA ASN A 144 11.98 2.22 12.43
C ASN A 144 10.82 2.55 11.47
N PHE A 145 9.98 3.55 11.79
CA PHE A 145 8.85 3.96 10.95
C PHE A 145 9.27 4.25 9.51
N LYS A 146 10.43 4.88 9.28
CA LYS A 146 10.94 5.13 7.92
C LYS A 146 11.12 3.87 7.06
N ASN A 147 11.33 2.72 7.69
CA ASN A 147 11.51 1.43 7.02
C ASN A 147 10.23 0.58 7.01
N SER A 148 9.22 0.96 7.78
CA SER A 148 7.98 0.18 7.96
C SER A 148 6.72 1.00 7.73
N ASN A 149 6.85 2.16 7.09
CA ASN A 149 5.71 2.98 6.72
C ASN A 149 4.94 2.30 5.60
N ILE A 150 3.71 1.90 5.90
CA ILE A 150 2.82 1.20 4.98
C ILE A 150 2.24 2.10 3.89
N PHE A 151 2.37 3.44 4.03
CA PHE A 151 1.89 4.40 3.03
C PHE A 151 2.88 4.61 1.88
N TYR A 152 4.18 4.31 2.06
CA TYR A 152 5.23 4.46 1.04
C TYR A 152 5.16 5.77 0.22
N ASP A 153 4.67 6.85 0.83
CA ASP A 153 4.34 8.11 0.15
C ASP A 153 5.42 9.18 0.31
N ILE A 154 6.44 8.91 1.12
CA ILE A 154 7.70 9.63 1.17
C ILE A 154 8.77 8.78 0.49
N HIS A 155 9.44 9.31 -0.52
CA HIS A 155 10.46 8.61 -1.30
C HIS A 155 11.84 8.68 -0.64
N ASN A 156 12.14 9.78 0.05
CA ASN A 156 13.37 9.97 0.81
C ASN A 156 13.14 9.70 2.32
N PRO A 157 13.47 8.50 2.84
CA PRO A 157 13.25 8.17 4.24
C PRO A 157 14.08 9.01 5.23
N ASP A 158 15.07 9.77 4.77
CA ASP A 158 15.90 10.60 5.66
C ASP A 158 15.23 11.93 6.02
N VAL A 159 14.09 12.28 5.40
CA VAL A 159 13.31 13.48 5.77
C VAL A 159 12.48 13.29 7.05
N TYR A 160 12.36 12.05 7.55
CA TYR A 160 11.65 11.79 8.80
C TYR A 160 12.46 12.26 10.01
N GLN A 161 11.78 13.04 10.85
CA GLN A 161 12.28 13.52 12.14
C GLN A 161 11.42 12.93 13.25
N TYR A 162 12.07 12.54 14.35
CA TYR A 162 11.42 11.87 15.48
C TYR A 162 11.74 12.60 16.78
N THR A 163 10.75 12.66 17.67
CA THR A 163 10.99 12.88 19.10
C THR A 163 10.78 11.56 19.82
N ASN A 164 11.63 11.20 20.79
CA ASN A 164 11.56 9.92 21.50
C ASN A 164 11.56 8.70 20.55
N GLY A 165 12.46 8.70 19.56
CA GLY A 165 12.54 7.67 18.51
C GLY A 165 12.72 6.23 18.99
N GLU A 166 13.20 6.02 20.22
CA GLU A 166 13.37 4.69 20.82
C GLU A 166 12.07 4.14 21.46
N THR A 167 10.99 4.91 21.52
CA THR A 167 9.72 4.42 22.10
C THR A 167 9.11 3.31 21.26
N GLY A 168 8.47 2.31 21.91
CA GLY A 168 7.66 1.33 21.20
C GLY A 168 6.51 2.01 20.44
N PHE A 169 6.37 1.66 19.17
CA PHE A 169 5.40 2.23 18.24
C PHE A 169 4.80 1.15 17.32
N LYS A 170 3.50 1.25 17.03
CA LYS A 170 2.85 0.51 15.96
C LYS A 170 1.72 1.33 15.35
N LEU A 171 1.64 1.32 14.02
CA LEU A 171 0.53 1.86 13.25
C LEU A 171 -0.11 0.74 12.42
N ASN A 172 -1.44 0.68 12.41
CA ASN A 172 -2.23 -0.14 11.48
C ASN A 172 -3.30 0.72 10.80
N SER A 173 -3.40 0.63 9.47
CA SER A 173 -4.45 1.31 8.69
C SER A 173 -5.86 0.76 8.92
N TYR A 174 -5.97 -0.44 9.51
CA TYR A 174 -7.22 -1.14 9.74
C TYR A 174 -7.13 -2.03 10.98
N LEU A 175 -8.29 -2.44 11.49
CA LEU A 175 -8.39 -3.55 12.44
C LEU A 175 -8.72 -4.83 11.67
N LEU A 176 -8.19 -5.96 12.12
CA LEU A 176 -8.60 -7.26 11.59
C LEU A 176 -9.89 -7.70 12.30
N VAL A 177 -10.73 -8.43 11.57
CA VAL A 177 -11.98 -8.98 12.09
C VAL A 177 -11.88 -10.49 12.13
N TYR A 178 -12.06 -11.06 13.31
CA TYR A 178 -11.97 -12.49 13.58
C TYR A 178 -13.29 -13.06 14.06
N GLN A 179 -13.61 -14.27 13.64
CA GLN A 179 -14.71 -15.07 14.16
C GLN A 179 -14.19 -16.50 14.36
N ASP A 180 -14.41 -17.08 15.53
CA ASP A 180 -13.98 -18.45 15.86
C ASP A 180 -12.50 -18.72 15.49
N ASP A 181 -11.62 -17.79 15.88
CA ASP A 181 -10.18 -17.77 15.57
C ASP A 181 -9.80 -17.69 14.07
N GLN A 182 -10.77 -17.49 13.18
CA GLN A 182 -10.55 -17.29 11.74
C GLN A 182 -10.70 -15.82 11.35
N LYS A 183 -9.76 -15.30 10.54
CA LYS A 183 -9.87 -13.96 9.97
C LYS A 183 -10.97 -13.95 8.91
N ILE A 184 -12.03 -13.19 9.14
CA ILE A 184 -13.15 -13.04 8.20
C ILE A 184 -13.09 -11.74 7.39
N GLY A 185 -12.29 -10.76 7.82
CA GLY A 185 -12.28 -9.45 7.18
C GLY A 185 -11.31 -8.45 7.80
N MET A 186 -11.47 -7.20 7.37
CA MET A 186 -10.83 -6.03 7.98
C MET A 186 -11.83 -4.89 8.10
N LEU A 187 -11.60 -4.02 9.08
CA LEU A 187 -12.41 -2.85 9.38
C LEU A 187 -11.56 -1.59 9.23
N THR A 188 -11.94 -0.72 8.29
CA THR A 188 -11.35 0.62 8.13
C THR A 188 -12.32 1.69 8.58
N ILE A 189 -11.81 2.89 8.84
CA ILE A 189 -12.61 4.07 9.18
C ILE A 189 -12.20 5.21 8.24
N GLY A 190 -13.18 5.94 7.70
CA GLY A 190 -12.93 7.10 6.85
C GLY A 190 -14.23 7.72 6.35
N ASN A 191 -14.18 8.68 5.44
CA ASN A 191 -15.38 9.30 4.89
C ASN A 191 -15.82 8.74 3.52
N SER A 192 -15.04 7.84 2.93
CA SER A 192 -15.33 7.26 1.63
C SER A 192 -14.82 5.83 1.53
N GLU A 193 -15.67 4.93 1.02
CA GLU A 193 -15.31 3.54 0.74
C GLU A 193 -14.15 3.44 -0.24
N LYS A 194 -14.20 4.23 -1.32
CA LYS A 194 -13.18 4.25 -2.37
C LYS A 194 -11.84 4.77 -1.85
N VAL A 195 -11.87 5.89 -1.12
CA VAL A 195 -10.63 6.51 -0.58
C VAL A 195 -9.98 5.59 0.45
N THR A 196 -10.76 5.02 1.35
CA THR A 196 -10.22 4.06 2.34
C THR A 196 -9.69 2.80 1.66
N LEU A 197 -10.28 2.32 0.57
CA LEU A 197 -9.73 1.21 -0.21
C LEU A 197 -8.40 1.57 -0.88
N ASN A 198 -8.32 2.75 -1.52
CA ASN A 198 -7.10 3.24 -2.15
C ASN A 198 -5.95 3.33 -1.13
N LEU A 199 -6.22 3.89 0.06
CA LEU A 199 -5.23 4.12 1.11
C LEU A 199 -4.76 2.85 1.85
N ILE A 200 -5.43 1.71 1.68
CA ILE A 200 -4.98 0.41 2.23
C ILE A 200 -4.37 -0.53 1.19
N THR A 201 -4.52 -0.23 -0.10
CA THR A 201 -4.11 -1.13 -1.19
C THR A 201 -2.75 -0.70 -1.71
N PRO A 202 -1.68 -1.51 -1.53
CA PRO A 202 -0.39 -1.25 -2.14
C PRO A 202 -0.54 -1.08 -3.65
N GLY A 203 -0.12 0.07 -4.19
CA GLY A 203 -0.29 0.45 -5.61
C GLY A 203 -1.32 1.56 -5.86
N ASN A 204 -2.39 1.63 -5.05
CA ASN A 204 -3.46 2.63 -5.23
C ASN A 204 -3.23 3.90 -4.41
N LEU A 205 -2.17 3.94 -3.61
CA LEU A 205 -1.81 5.06 -2.73
C LEU A 205 -1.59 6.37 -3.49
N TYR A 206 -1.34 6.29 -4.79
CA TYR A 206 -1.13 7.45 -5.65
C TYR A 206 -2.42 8.05 -6.20
N PHE A 207 -3.57 7.40 -6.05
CA PHE A 207 -4.84 7.90 -6.58
C PHE A 207 -5.32 9.13 -5.81
N GLY A 208 -5.95 10.05 -6.55
CA GLY A 208 -6.31 11.35 -6.02
C GLY A 208 -7.80 11.50 -5.69
N ASP A 209 -8.52 10.41 -5.46
CA ASP A 209 -9.88 10.50 -4.90
C ASP A 209 -9.83 11.22 -3.55
N GLU A 210 -10.44 12.41 -3.47
CA GLU A 210 -10.40 13.22 -2.25
C GLU A 210 -11.22 12.60 -1.12
N GLY A 211 -10.67 12.68 0.09
CA GLY A 211 -11.27 12.12 1.30
C GLY A 211 -10.20 11.76 2.31
N TYR A 212 -10.54 10.91 3.27
CA TYR A 212 -9.58 10.46 4.28
C TYR A 212 -9.83 9.06 4.80
N MET A 213 -8.77 8.50 5.37
CA MET A 213 -8.80 7.29 6.19
C MET A 213 -8.20 7.59 7.57
N MET A 214 -8.72 6.92 8.59
CA MET A 214 -8.18 6.89 9.94
C MET A 214 -7.37 5.62 10.16
N SER A 215 -6.18 5.75 10.72
CA SER A 215 -5.31 4.64 11.14
C SER A 215 -5.16 4.61 12.65
N TRP A 216 -5.03 3.43 13.21
CA TRP A 216 -4.82 3.18 14.63
C TRP A 216 -3.33 3.22 14.97
N VAL A 217 -2.97 3.92 16.03
CA VAL A 217 -1.59 4.01 16.52
C VAL A 217 -1.55 3.69 18.01
N TYR A 218 -0.57 2.92 18.43
CA TYR A 218 -0.21 2.77 19.83
C TYR A 218 1.24 3.20 20.04
N VAL A 219 1.49 3.97 21.10
CA VAL A 219 2.85 4.39 21.52
C VAL A 219 3.05 4.23 23.01
N GLU A 220 4.25 3.83 23.43
CA GLU A 220 4.55 3.66 24.87
C GLU A 220 4.80 4.97 25.62
N LYS A 221 5.26 6.01 24.91
CA LYS A 221 5.56 7.34 25.46
C LYS A 221 5.10 8.41 24.49
N ASP A 222 4.86 9.61 25.01
CA ASP A 222 4.65 10.81 24.19
C ASP A 222 5.78 10.95 23.18
N CYS A 223 5.44 11.10 21.89
CA CYS A 223 6.40 11.15 20.80
C CYS A 223 5.80 11.86 19.58
N ALA A 224 6.60 12.03 18.52
CA ALA A 224 6.18 12.74 17.34
C ALA A 224 6.93 12.26 16.11
N ILE A 225 6.26 12.36 14.96
CA ILE A 225 6.83 12.16 13.63
C ILE A 225 6.58 13.43 12.83
N LYS A 226 7.64 14.01 12.28
CA LYS A 226 7.55 15.11 11.31
C LYS A 226 8.28 14.73 10.04
N ALA A 227 7.66 14.99 8.91
CA ALA A 227 8.26 14.81 7.59
C ALA A 227 7.53 15.69 6.58
N SER A 228 8.25 16.18 5.58
CA SER A 228 7.64 16.83 4.44
C SER A 228 8.49 16.55 3.22
N GLU A 229 7.84 16.13 2.14
CA GLU A 229 8.49 15.93 0.86
C GLU A 229 7.63 16.56 -0.24
N ASP A 230 8.29 17.35 -1.08
CA ASP A 230 7.75 17.73 -2.37
C ASP A 230 8.39 16.84 -3.42
N TRP A 231 7.55 16.13 -4.18
CA TRP A 231 7.98 15.32 -5.29
C TRP A 231 7.45 15.90 -6.59
N LYS A 232 8.29 15.89 -7.62
CA LYS A 232 7.90 16.25 -8.97
C LYS A 232 8.45 15.20 -9.91
N GLY A 233 7.58 14.60 -10.71
CA GLY A 233 8.01 13.58 -11.66
C GLY A 233 7.07 13.44 -12.83
N ASP A 234 7.58 12.73 -13.82
CA ASP A 234 6.88 12.37 -15.03
C ASP A 234 6.24 11.00 -14.85
N LEU A 235 4.94 10.91 -15.04
CA LEU A 235 4.17 9.68 -14.97
C LEU A 235 3.86 9.09 -16.34
N SER A 236 4.41 9.67 -17.41
CA SER A 236 4.20 9.15 -18.76
C SER A 236 5.04 7.89 -19.01
N ASN A 237 4.39 6.91 -19.64
CA ASN A 237 5.08 5.79 -20.30
C ASN A 237 5.19 6.02 -21.82
N THR A 238 4.97 7.26 -22.27
CA THR A 238 4.91 7.67 -23.68
C THR A 238 5.84 8.86 -23.93
N SER A 239 5.88 9.36 -25.16
CA SER A 239 6.68 10.54 -25.54
C SER A 239 6.09 11.89 -25.09
N ILE A 240 4.92 11.91 -24.42
CA ILE A 240 4.27 13.12 -23.93
C ILE A 240 4.39 13.16 -22.39
N PRO A 241 5.23 14.04 -21.82
CA PRO A 241 5.42 14.13 -20.38
C PRO A 241 4.13 14.39 -19.61
N LEU A 242 3.89 13.59 -18.57
CA LEU A 242 2.81 13.76 -17.61
C LEU A 242 3.39 14.21 -16.27
N ILE A 243 3.78 15.48 -16.23
CA ILE A 243 4.43 16.05 -15.05
C ILE A 243 3.38 16.31 -13.96
N VAL A 244 3.57 15.69 -12.80
CA VAL A 244 2.81 15.98 -11.59
C VAL A 244 3.72 16.51 -10.51
N ALA A 245 3.16 17.29 -9.58
CA ALA A 245 3.82 17.69 -8.36
C ALA A 245 2.96 17.24 -7.18
N THR A 246 3.55 16.48 -6.27
CA THR A 246 2.88 16.00 -5.07
C THR A 246 3.57 16.53 -3.83
N ASN A 247 2.80 16.75 -2.76
CA ASN A 247 3.31 17.12 -1.45
C ASN A 247 2.81 16.11 -0.42
N VAL A 248 3.72 15.56 0.37
CA VAL A 248 3.35 14.67 1.48
C VAL A 248 3.85 15.29 2.76
N ASN A 249 2.97 15.40 3.75
CA ASN A 249 3.28 16.05 5.01
C ASN A 249 2.80 15.23 6.21
N TYR A 250 3.72 14.95 7.11
CA TYR A 250 3.50 14.34 8.41
C TYR A 250 3.66 15.40 9.50
N ASP A 251 2.58 15.64 10.25
CA ASP A 251 2.59 16.40 11.50
C ASP A 251 1.85 15.60 12.56
N LEU A 252 2.56 14.62 13.13
CA LEU A 252 2.01 13.64 14.04
C LEU A 252 2.56 13.86 15.44
N ASN A 253 1.67 14.12 16.39
CA ASN A 253 2.02 14.31 17.80
C ASN A 253 1.19 13.32 18.62
N PHE A 254 1.86 12.35 19.24
CA PHE A 254 1.23 11.24 19.94
C PHE A 254 1.36 11.38 21.45
N LYS A 255 0.30 10.95 22.14
CA LYS A 255 0.30 10.74 23.59
C LYS A 255 0.53 9.27 23.90
N ALA A 256 1.14 8.95 25.04
CA ALA A 256 1.25 7.56 25.49
C ALA A 256 -0.11 6.86 25.44
N GLY A 257 -0.15 5.63 24.90
CA GLY A 257 -1.35 4.84 24.67
C GLY A 257 -1.87 4.92 23.24
N TRP A 258 -3.20 4.83 23.09
CA TRP A 258 -3.88 4.77 21.78
C TRP A 258 -4.10 6.15 21.19
N ASN A 259 -3.81 6.27 19.91
CA ASN A 259 -3.94 7.48 19.10
C ASN A 259 -4.58 7.13 17.76
N LEU A 260 -5.01 8.16 17.03
CA LEU A 260 -5.53 8.05 15.68
C LEU A 260 -4.74 8.97 14.75
N VAL A 261 -4.47 8.48 13.54
CA VAL A 261 -3.88 9.28 12.45
C VAL A 261 -4.92 9.44 11.36
N LYS A 262 -5.21 10.68 10.97
CA LYS A 262 -6.00 11.02 9.79
C LYS A 262 -5.06 11.23 8.61
N THR A 263 -5.18 10.38 7.60
CA THR A 263 -4.50 10.54 6.30
C THR A 263 -5.51 11.12 5.31
N GLU A 264 -5.32 12.38 4.92
CA GLU A 264 -6.19 13.11 3.99
C GLU A 264 -5.56 13.21 2.61
N VAL A 265 -6.34 12.86 1.58
CA VAL A 265 -6.03 13.11 0.17
C VAL A 265 -6.66 14.45 -0.22
N ILE A 266 -5.82 15.41 -0.59
CA ILE A 266 -6.22 16.79 -0.89
C ILE A 266 -5.76 17.15 -2.29
N GLY A 267 -6.71 17.51 -3.15
CA GLY A 267 -6.48 17.90 -4.53
C GLY A 267 -6.15 16.73 -5.44
N THR A 268 -6.59 16.85 -6.69
CA THR A 268 -6.46 15.78 -7.68
C THR A 268 -5.95 16.34 -9.01
N TYR A 269 -5.07 15.60 -9.67
CA TYR A 269 -4.85 15.69 -11.10
C TYR A 269 -5.75 14.69 -11.81
N HIS A 270 -6.39 15.12 -12.90
CA HIS A 270 -7.24 14.25 -13.72
C HIS A 270 -6.57 14.04 -15.07
N PHE A 271 -6.58 12.80 -15.53
CA PHE A 271 -5.95 12.40 -16.79
C PHE A 271 -7.01 11.72 -17.67
N PRO A 272 -7.84 12.50 -18.38
CA PRO A 272 -8.99 11.98 -19.11
C PRO A 272 -8.61 11.03 -20.25
N GLU A 273 -7.40 11.17 -20.78
CA GLU A 273 -6.86 10.36 -21.88
C GLU A 273 -5.97 9.20 -21.40
N ALA A 274 -5.79 9.04 -20.08
CA ALA A 274 -4.99 7.95 -19.51
C ALA A 274 -5.81 6.65 -19.35
N PRO A 275 -5.14 5.48 -19.32
CA PRO A 275 -5.76 4.22 -18.90
C PRO A 275 -6.50 4.38 -17.56
N GLU A 276 -7.54 3.57 -17.32
CA GLU A 276 -8.42 3.72 -16.16
C GLU A 276 -7.69 3.76 -14.82
N GLU A 277 -6.64 2.94 -14.70
CA GLU A 277 -5.77 2.85 -13.53
C GLU A 277 -4.95 4.12 -13.27
N ASP A 278 -4.74 4.98 -14.27
CA ASP A 278 -3.93 6.20 -14.15
C ASP A 278 -4.78 7.47 -14.24
N ARG A 279 -6.11 7.38 -14.15
CA ARG A 279 -7.00 8.53 -14.37
C ARG A 279 -6.92 9.63 -13.33
N SER A 280 -6.33 9.34 -12.16
CA SER A 280 -6.13 10.36 -11.14
C SER A 280 -4.85 10.19 -10.34
N ARG A 281 -4.29 11.33 -9.91
CA ARG A 281 -3.19 11.38 -8.94
C ARG A 281 -3.47 12.39 -7.86
N TYR A 282 -3.09 12.08 -6.62
CA TYR A 282 -3.20 13.05 -5.53
C TYR A 282 -2.26 14.24 -5.75
N LYS A 283 -2.65 15.41 -5.27
CA LYS A 283 -1.76 16.57 -5.14
C LYS A 283 -1.11 16.60 -3.77
N LYS A 284 -1.84 16.22 -2.73
CA LYS A 284 -1.32 16.22 -1.37
C LYS A 284 -1.83 15.07 -0.52
N HIS A 285 -0.92 14.47 0.24
CA HIS A 285 -1.25 13.69 1.44
C HIS A 285 -0.94 14.52 2.68
N ARG A 286 -1.88 14.54 3.62
CA ARG A 286 -1.68 15.17 4.94
C ARG A 286 -1.96 14.15 6.03
N HIS A 287 -0.96 13.86 6.85
CA HIS A 287 -1.07 12.97 8.00
C HIS A 287 -1.08 13.80 9.27
N THR A 288 -2.17 13.71 10.03
CA THR A 288 -2.33 14.44 11.31
C THR A 288 -2.80 13.51 12.42
N SER A 289 -2.31 13.73 13.63
CA SER A 289 -2.84 13.07 14.83
C SER A 289 -4.16 13.71 15.24
N VAL A 290 -5.19 12.91 15.53
CA VAL A 290 -6.49 13.41 16.01
C VAL A 290 -6.90 12.73 17.31
N ALA A 291 -7.62 13.46 18.16
CA ALA A 291 -8.03 12.98 19.49
C ALA A 291 -9.27 12.07 19.45
N ALA A 292 -10.07 12.14 18.38
CA ALA A 292 -11.31 11.38 18.27
C ALA A 292 -11.64 11.10 16.80
N ILE A 293 -12.45 10.06 16.58
CA ILE A 293 -13.01 9.73 15.27
C ILE A 293 -13.95 10.88 14.84
N PRO A 294 -13.77 11.47 13.65
CA PRO A 294 -14.63 12.53 13.15
C PRO A 294 -16.11 12.12 13.06
N LYS A 295 -17.02 13.10 13.16
CA LYS A 295 -18.48 12.84 13.12
C LYS A 295 -18.99 12.40 11.75
N ASP A 296 -18.26 12.70 10.68
CA ASP A 296 -18.56 12.28 9.31
C ASP A 296 -17.90 10.95 8.94
N ALA A 297 -17.14 10.33 9.86
CA ALA A 297 -16.47 9.07 9.60
C ALA A 297 -17.45 7.89 9.63
N THR A 298 -17.29 7.02 8.64
CA THR A 298 -18.00 5.76 8.46
C THR A 298 -17.02 4.60 8.64
N TYR A 299 -17.51 3.50 9.23
CA TYR A 299 -16.78 2.24 9.27
C TYR A 299 -17.10 1.44 8.02
N PHE A 300 -16.06 0.84 7.41
CA PHE A 300 -16.19 -0.05 6.28
C PHE A 300 -15.57 -1.40 6.63
N PHE A 301 -16.40 -2.41 6.76
CA PHE A 301 -15.99 -3.80 6.85
C PHE A 301 -15.80 -4.36 5.45
N ARG A 302 -14.64 -4.96 5.17
CA ARG A 302 -14.35 -5.66 3.91
C ARG A 302 -14.12 -7.14 4.22
N SER A 303 -14.94 -8.02 3.65
CA SER A 303 -14.77 -9.47 3.80
C SER A 303 -13.47 -9.91 3.13
N SER A 304 -12.79 -10.88 3.75
CA SER A 304 -11.55 -11.44 3.21
C SER A 304 -11.79 -12.47 2.09
N SER A 305 -12.93 -12.40 1.40
CA SER A 305 -13.56 -13.47 0.60
C SER A 305 -12.59 -14.55 0.13
N TYR A 306 -12.80 -15.76 0.67
CA TYR A 306 -12.13 -17.01 0.32
C TYR A 306 -12.23 -17.34 -1.17
#